data_AF-A0AAW8RDP8-F1
#
_entry.id   AF-A0AAW8RDP8-F1
#
_cell.length_a   1.000
_cell.length_b   1.000
_cell.length_c   1.000
_cell.angle_alpha   90.00
_cell.angle_beta   90.00
_cell.angle_gamma   90.00
#
_symmetry.space_group_name_H-M   'P 1'
#
loop_
_entity.id
_entity.type
_entity.pdbx_description
1 polymer ?
#
loop_
_entity_poly.entity_id
_entity_poly.type
_entity_poly.pdbx_seq_one_letter_code
_entity_poly.pdbx_strand_id
1 'polypeptide(L)'
;MNNKLSKIYNFLFIILVATTIILPTGSIYGIPYKNILTIILIGIYGYFCLTKQYKPNRLFTILLLLFLVIIGSSGLIGLLKGNEFRLILAEGFSFTKPLALLLLVGPFKNPLKLGKVLINSVLGYSLFKLMMILVVMFRWTTVIQLDQWYQKIFSAFFVTMDILPELPLIRMYLVNDLMYVAILPLLWLLYKDKKIQFMMYYFIFSIGVYLSYSRFLWAIYLIVAVMAVMYELLKNRFDWKVILSNFILSNAITYAVYKILFTWVVPFVIGKFGSNVPELENNGTHLIVNSRFSADEVAKSQNTASDSVRTEQFNAILTLFKENLFLGAGLGAYSKDVLRNNVKTVYELQIPALVMKLGIVLSIIFSIIVLLYLFKVLNNNIYYIAVAAVVFSSGLFNPYLLTSVFGACILTIIICSDIERDSKEQFSFIRRSR
;
A
#
# COMPACT_ATOMS: atom_id res chain seq x y z
N MET A 1 6.25 1.97 29.38
CA MET A 1 5.81 3.18 30.10
C MET A 1 4.44 2.86 30.64
N ASN A 2 4.22 2.95 31.95
CA ASN A 2 2.97 2.47 32.57
C ASN A 2 2.15 3.64 33.14
N ASN A 3 1.99 4.71 32.35
CA ASN A 3 1.14 5.84 32.69
C ASN A 3 -0.08 5.86 31.75
N LYS A 4 -1.22 6.38 32.23
CA LYS A 4 -2.49 6.57 31.50
C LYS A 4 -2.28 7.17 30.11
N LEU A 5 -1.42 8.18 29.99
CA LEU A 5 -1.11 8.83 28.70
C LEU A 5 -0.44 7.88 27.70
N SER A 6 0.43 6.97 28.13
CA SER A 6 1.05 5.96 27.25
C SER A 6 0.03 4.91 26.78
N LYS A 7 -0.96 4.57 27.61
CA LYS A 7 -2.07 3.69 27.19
C LYS A 7 -2.94 4.37 26.13
N ILE A 8 -3.27 5.65 26.32
CA ILE A 8 -4.01 6.47 25.34
C ILE A 8 -3.23 6.54 24.03
N TYR A 9 -1.93 6.85 24.09
CA TYR A 9 -1.06 6.88 22.91
C TYR A 9 -1.10 5.58 22.12
N ASN A 10 -0.87 4.44 22.80
CA ASN A 10 -0.87 3.13 22.16
C ASN A 10 -2.21 2.79 21.52
N PHE A 11 -3.32 3.17 22.17
CA PHE A 11 -4.67 2.96 21.63
C PHE A 11 -4.92 3.81 20.38
N LEU A 12 -4.63 5.11 20.44
CA LEU A 12 -4.76 6.03 19.31
C LEU A 12 -3.86 5.63 18.13
N PHE A 13 -2.63 5.19 18.41
CA PHE A 13 -1.71 4.71 17.39
C PHE A 13 -2.21 3.42 16.71
N ILE A 14 -2.77 2.47 17.48
CA ILE A 14 -3.42 1.27 16.93
C ILE A 14 -4.58 1.66 16.01
N ILE A 15 -5.41 2.62 16.41
CA ILE A 15 -6.51 3.14 15.56
C ILE A 15 -5.96 3.73 14.27
N LEU A 16 -4.89 4.55 14.35
CA LEU A 16 -4.29 5.17 13.17
C LEU A 16 -3.78 4.10 12.19
N VAL A 17 -3.08 3.08 12.69
CA VAL A 17 -2.56 1.97 11.87
C VAL A 17 -3.71 1.17 11.26
N ALA A 18 -4.68 0.74 12.07
CA ALA A 18 -5.79 -0.09 11.61
C ALA A 18 -6.63 0.63 10.55
N THR A 19 -6.99 1.89 10.79
CA THR A 19 -7.75 2.69 9.84
C THR A 19 -6.93 3.11 8.61
N THR A 20 -5.60 3.11 8.68
CA THR A 20 -4.76 3.31 7.49
C THR A 20 -4.84 2.13 6.53
N ILE A 21 -5.00 0.92 7.06
CA ILE A 21 -5.04 -0.33 6.29
C ILE A 21 -6.47 -0.65 5.84
N ILE A 22 -7.45 -0.54 6.74
CA ILE A 22 -8.85 -0.90 6.46
C ILE A 22 -9.51 0.16 5.58
N LEU A 23 -9.28 1.44 5.89
CA LEU A 23 -9.96 2.53 5.22
C LEU A 23 -9.08 3.16 4.14
N PRO A 24 -9.65 3.43 2.96
CA PRO A 24 -8.92 3.83 1.76
C PRO A 24 -8.33 5.23 1.81
N THR A 25 -8.97 6.15 2.55
CA THR A 25 -8.61 7.57 2.58
C THR A 25 -8.40 8.06 4.00
N GLY A 26 -7.91 9.30 4.12
CA GLY A 26 -7.75 9.98 5.40
C GLY A 26 -9.00 10.71 5.89
N SER A 27 -10.13 10.58 5.19
CA SER A 27 -11.36 11.33 5.45
C SER A 27 -12.60 10.43 5.49
N ILE A 28 -13.54 10.76 6.37
CA ILE A 28 -14.87 10.13 6.42
C ILE A 28 -15.89 11.27 6.41
N TYR A 29 -16.82 11.28 5.46
CA TYR A 29 -17.79 12.35 5.23
C TYR A 29 -17.15 13.75 5.23
N GLY A 30 -15.98 13.88 4.58
CA GLY A 30 -15.22 15.12 4.51
C GLY A 30 -14.40 15.46 5.77
N ILE A 31 -14.55 14.73 6.88
CA ILE A 31 -13.78 14.96 8.12
C ILE A 31 -12.41 14.28 8.00
N PRO A 32 -11.27 15.01 8.00
CA PRO A 32 -9.93 14.46 7.79
C PRO A 32 -9.36 13.78 9.06
N TYR A 33 -10.04 12.74 9.54
CA TYR A 33 -9.75 12.09 10.81
C TYR A 33 -8.31 11.56 10.94
N LYS A 34 -7.67 11.08 9.86
CA LYS A 34 -6.26 10.63 9.90
C LYS A 34 -5.32 11.79 10.24
N ASN A 35 -5.58 12.98 9.70
CA ASN A 35 -4.77 14.17 9.97
C ASN A 35 -4.95 14.61 11.43
N ILE A 36 -6.20 14.66 11.90
CA ILE A 36 -6.53 15.00 13.30
C ILE A 36 -5.83 14.04 14.26
N LEU A 37 -5.95 12.73 14.02
CA LEU A 37 -5.34 11.69 14.85
C LEU A 37 -3.81 11.77 14.84
N THR A 38 -3.22 12.05 13.68
CA THR A 38 -1.77 12.23 13.53
C THR A 38 -1.28 13.44 14.32
N ILE A 39 -1.99 14.57 14.27
CA ILE A 39 -1.63 15.78 15.04
C ILE A 39 -1.68 15.52 16.54
N ILE A 40 -2.74 14.85 17.03
CA ILE A 40 -2.86 14.48 18.46
C ILE A 40 -1.68 13.59 18.87
N LEU A 41 -1.35 12.57 18.07
CA LEU A 41 -0.24 11.66 18.35
C LEU A 41 1.12 12.36 18.31
N ILE A 42 1.34 13.32 17.40
CA ILE A 42 2.54 14.16 17.37
C ILE A 42 2.64 15.00 18.64
N GLY A 43 1.54 15.60 19.10
CA GLY A 43 1.51 16.37 20.35
C GLY A 43 1.92 15.52 21.56
N ILE A 44 1.34 14.31 21.70
CA ILE A 44 1.70 13.38 22.77
C ILE A 44 3.16 12.89 22.63
N TYR A 45 3.61 12.62 21.40
CA TYR A 45 5.00 12.23 21.13
C TYR A 45 5.98 13.34 21.54
N GLY A 46 5.68 14.60 21.19
CA GLY A 46 6.45 15.77 21.58
C GLY A 46 6.51 15.91 23.11
N TYR A 47 5.39 15.73 23.80
CA TYR A 47 5.35 15.69 25.26
C TYR A 47 6.25 14.59 25.85
N PHE A 48 6.25 13.38 25.28
CA PHE A 48 7.15 12.31 25.73
C PHE A 48 8.63 12.65 25.52
N CYS A 49 8.97 13.37 24.44
CA CYS A 49 10.33 13.84 24.20
C CYS A 49 10.74 14.92 25.21
N LEU A 50 9.89 15.94 25.42
CA LEU A 50 10.15 17.05 26.34
C LEU A 50 10.28 16.59 27.79
N THR A 51 9.44 15.65 28.22
CA THR A 51 9.49 15.06 29.57
C THR A 51 10.54 13.95 29.71
N LYS A 52 11.37 13.73 28.69
CA LYS A 52 12.41 12.67 28.62
C LYS A 52 11.86 11.25 28.85
N GLN A 53 10.55 11.05 28.74
CA GLN A 53 9.90 9.75 28.85
C GLN A 53 10.19 8.84 27.64
N TYR A 54 10.47 9.45 26.49
CA TYR A 54 10.97 8.80 25.29
C TYR A 54 12.17 9.59 24.75
N LYS A 55 13.21 8.89 24.32
CA LYS A 55 14.36 9.50 23.64
C LYS A 55 14.43 8.91 22.23
N PRO A 56 14.24 9.73 21.18
CA PRO A 56 14.39 9.24 19.82
C PRO A 56 15.85 8.80 19.58
N ASN A 57 16.01 7.85 18.67
CA ASN A 57 17.34 7.40 18.27
C ASN A 57 18.08 8.55 17.55
N ARG A 58 19.29 8.90 18.02
CA ARG A 58 20.10 9.99 17.45
C ARG A 58 20.30 9.85 15.94
N LEU A 59 20.61 8.64 15.46
CA LEU A 59 20.81 8.40 14.03
C LEU A 59 19.53 8.67 13.25
N PHE A 60 18.38 8.24 13.78
CA PHE A 60 17.09 8.48 13.16
C PHE A 60 16.75 9.98 13.09
N THR A 61 17.03 10.73 14.16
CA THR A 61 16.87 12.19 14.16
C THR A 61 17.75 12.85 13.11
N ILE A 62 19.02 12.43 12.97
CA ILE A 62 19.94 12.94 11.96
C ILE A 62 19.42 12.63 10.55
N LEU A 63 19.02 11.38 10.28
CA LEU A 63 18.48 10.98 8.98
C LEU A 63 17.19 11.72 8.64
N LEU A 64 16.31 11.96 9.62
CA LEU A 64 15.10 12.77 9.44
C LEU A 64 15.43 14.23 9.11
N LEU A 65 16.39 14.84 9.80
CA LEU A 65 16.83 16.21 9.50
C LEU A 65 17.43 16.30 8.09
N LEU A 66 18.29 15.36 7.71
CA LEU A 66 18.85 15.30 6.35
C LEU A 66 17.76 15.14 5.30
N PHE A 67 16.77 14.28 5.55
CA PHE A 67 15.61 14.13 4.68
C PHE A 67 14.85 15.46 4.53
N LEU A 68 14.59 16.18 5.62
CA LEU A 68 13.92 17.48 5.59
C LEU A 68 14.74 18.54 4.84
N VAL A 69 16.07 18.51 4.97
CA VAL A 69 16.97 19.39 4.21
C VAL A 69 16.88 19.12 2.70
N ILE A 70 16.79 17.85 2.27
CA ILE A 70 16.62 17.51 0.84
C ILE A 70 15.28 18.04 0.32
N ILE A 71 14.19 17.77 1.03
CA ILE A 71 12.85 18.25 0.65
C ILE A 71 12.81 19.78 0.62
N GLY A 72 13.40 20.43 1.62
CA GLY A 72 13.52 21.89 1.67
C GLY A 72 14.36 22.45 0.53
N SER A 73 15.49 21.82 0.20
CA SER A 73 16.36 22.23 -0.91
C SER A 73 15.65 22.10 -2.26
N SER A 74 14.94 20.99 -2.50
CA SER A 74 14.13 20.82 -3.71
C SER A 74 12.96 21.80 -3.76
N GLY A 75 12.38 22.15 -2.62
CA GLY A 75 11.37 23.22 -2.52
C GLY A 75 11.91 24.60 -2.90
N LEU A 76 13.10 24.95 -2.41
CA LEU A 76 13.79 26.19 -2.79
C LEU A 76 14.12 26.23 -4.28
N ILE A 77 14.61 25.13 -4.85
CA ILE A 77 14.87 25.00 -6.28
C ILE A 77 13.57 25.20 -7.08
N GLY A 78 12.46 24.65 -6.59
CA GLY A 78 11.14 24.84 -7.19
C GLY A 78 10.71 26.32 -7.21
N LEU A 79 10.93 27.05 -6.10
CA LEU A 79 10.67 28.49 -6.05
C LEU A 79 11.52 29.28 -7.03
N LEU A 80 12.82 28.99 -7.10
CA LEU A 80 13.75 29.66 -8.01
C LEU A 80 13.39 29.42 -9.49
N LYS A 81 12.74 28.29 -9.80
CA LYS A 81 12.27 27.93 -11.14
C LYS A 81 10.84 28.41 -11.43
N GLY A 82 10.22 29.15 -10.51
CA GLY A 82 8.89 29.72 -10.71
C GLY A 82 7.73 28.73 -10.52
N ASN A 83 7.94 27.60 -9.85
CA ASN A 83 6.85 26.68 -9.51
C ASN A 83 5.88 27.32 -8.50
N GLU A 84 4.60 27.03 -8.63
CA GLU A 84 3.57 27.59 -7.74
C GLU A 84 3.81 27.17 -6.28
N PHE A 85 3.87 28.15 -5.36
CA PHE A 85 4.09 27.91 -3.92
C PHE A 85 3.11 26.88 -3.33
N ARG A 86 1.83 26.93 -3.75
CA ARG A 86 0.80 25.99 -3.32
C ARG A 86 1.14 24.54 -3.70
N LEU A 87 1.71 24.32 -4.90
CA LEU A 87 2.09 23.00 -5.39
C LEU A 87 3.33 22.47 -4.65
N ILE A 88 4.31 23.34 -4.40
CA ILE A 88 5.50 23.04 -3.60
C ILE A 88 5.10 22.54 -2.21
N LEU A 89 4.23 23.29 -1.52
CA LEU A 89 3.75 22.91 -0.20
C LEU A 89 2.96 21.59 -0.24
N ALA A 90 2.04 21.43 -1.20
CA ALA A 90 1.23 20.22 -1.32
C ALA A 90 2.08 18.95 -1.53
N GLU A 91 3.14 19.04 -2.33
CA GLU A 91 4.11 17.96 -2.51
C GLU A 91 4.94 17.71 -1.26
N GLY A 92 5.49 18.76 -0.65
CA GLY A 92 6.25 18.66 0.59
C GLY A 92 5.46 17.95 1.70
N PHE A 93 4.18 18.33 1.87
CA PHE A 93 3.28 17.67 2.82
C PHE A 93 2.98 16.21 2.45
N SER A 94 3.03 15.84 1.17
CA SER A 94 2.77 14.45 0.75
C SER A 94 3.84 13.47 1.25
N PHE A 95 5.09 13.92 1.45
CA PHE A 95 6.13 13.10 2.08
C PHE A 95 5.90 12.84 3.56
N THR A 96 5.13 13.68 4.26
CA THR A 96 4.86 13.48 5.70
C THR A 96 3.94 12.28 5.95
N LYS A 97 3.09 11.91 4.97
CA LYS A 97 2.12 10.82 5.07
C LYS A 97 2.78 9.46 5.36
N PRO A 98 3.74 8.96 4.54
CA PRO A 98 4.42 7.70 4.84
C PRO A 98 5.31 7.80 6.09
N LEU A 99 5.90 8.97 6.38
CA LEU A 99 6.80 9.17 7.52
C LEU A 99 6.08 9.20 8.87
N ALA A 100 4.84 9.68 8.92
CA ALA A 100 4.09 9.83 10.16
C ALA A 100 4.02 8.52 10.96
N LEU A 101 3.69 7.40 10.30
CA LEU A 101 3.63 6.10 10.97
C LEU A 101 4.99 5.61 11.47
N LEU A 102 6.06 5.88 10.70
CA LEU A 102 7.43 5.48 11.05
C LEU A 102 7.99 6.31 12.22
N LEU A 103 7.58 7.56 12.35
CA LEU A 103 7.93 8.42 13.49
C LEU A 103 7.14 8.00 14.74
N LEU A 104 5.83 7.81 14.59
CA LEU A 104 4.91 7.55 15.69
C LEU A 104 4.96 6.11 16.24
N VAL A 105 5.63 5.16 15.56
CA VAL A 105 5.85 3.84 16.17
C VAL A 105 6.83 3.89 17.34
N GLY A 106 7.74 4.88 17.40
CA GLY A 106 8.86 4.92 18.34
C GLY A 106 8.50 4.65 19.82
N PRO A 107 7.49 5.31 20.41
CA PRO A 107 7.09 5.08 21.80
C PRO A 107 6.31 3.79 22.04
N PHE A 108 5.89 3.08 20.98
CA PHE A 108 5.12 1.85 21.06
C PHE A 108 6.02 0.65 21.38
N LYS A 109 5.77 -0.03 22.50
CA LYS A 109 6.72 -1.03 23.06
C LYS A 109 6.42 -2.50 22.77
N ASN A 110 5.32 -2.84 22.09
CA ASN A 110 4.90 -4.25 21.96
C ASN A 110 4.77 -4.67 20.49
N PRO A 111 5.89 -5.02 19.81
CA PRO A 111 5.87 -5.31 18.38
C PRO A 111 4.96 -6.51 18.04
N LEU A 112 4.87 -7.52 18.90
CA LEU A 112 3.94 -8.65 18.72
C LEU A 112 2.47 -8.21 18.71
N LYS A 113 2.06 -7.32 19.62
CA LYS A 113 0.70 -6.77 19.64
C LYS A 113 0.41 -5.99 18.36
N LEU A 114 1.35 -5.15 17.93
CA LEU A 114 1.19 -4.39 16.69
C LEU A 114 1.16 -5.30 15.47
N GLY A 115 1.97 -6.37 15.44
CA GLY A 115 1.96 -7.36 14.38
C GLY A 115 0.61 -8.05 14.21
N LYS A 116 -0.04 -8.42 15.33
CA LYS A 116 -1.43 -8.95 15.32
C LYS A 116 -2.43 -7.91 14.81
N VAL A 117 -2.30 -6.65 15.23
CA VAL A 117 -3.15 -5.55 14.72
C VAL A 117 -3.01 -5.41 13.21
N LEU A 118 -1.78 -5.44 12.67
CA LEU A 118 -1.52 -5.35 11.24
C LEU A 118 -2.21 -6.49 10.47
N ILE A 119 -2.03 -7.74 10.89
CA ILE A 119 -2.67 -8.91 10.25
C ILE A 119 -4.19 -8.80 10.31
N ASN A 120 -4.75 -8.49 11.47
CA ASN A 120 -6.20 -8.35 11.64
C ASN A 120 -6.77 -7.17 10.83
N SER A 121 -5.99 -6.10 10.63
CA SER A 121 -6.39 -4.97 9.80
C SER A 121 -6.41 -5.33 8.32
N VAL A 122 -5.43 -6.10 7.84
CA VAL A 122 -5.44 -6.61 6.45
C VAL A 122 -6.58 -7.62 6.24
N LEU A 123 -6.90 -8.44 7.26
CA LEU A 123 -8.07 -9.29 7.23
C LEU A 123 -9.37 -8.48 7.15
N GLY A 124 -9.53 -7.47 8.01
CA GLY A 124 -10.67 -6.56 7.98
C GLY A 124 -10.82 -5.84 6.63
N TYR A 125 -9.71 -5.38 6.06
CA TYR A 125 -9.66 -4.81 4.72
C TYR A 125 -10.13 -5.81 3.64
N SER A 126 -9.66 -7.05 3.71
CA SER A 126 -10.05 -8.11 2.76
C SER A 126 -11.53 -8.43 2.82
N LEU A 127 -12.08 -8.52 4.03
CA LEU A 127 -13.50 -8.76 4.25
C LEU A 127 -14.34 -7.57 3.75
N PHE A 128 -13.90 -6.34 4.02
CA PHE A 128 -14.52 -5.13 3.49
C PHE A 128 -14.55 -5.13 1.96
N LYS A 129 -13.42 -5.46 1.32
CA LYS A 129 -13.31 -5.57 -0.14
C LYS A 129 -14.21 -6.66 -0.72
N LEU A 130 -14.22 -7.84 -0.10
CA LEU A 130 -15.09 -8.95 -0.49
C LEU A 130 -16.57 -8.58 -0.38
N MET A 131 -16.96 -7.91 0.71
CA MET A 131 -18.33 -7.45 0.90
C MET A 131 -18.76 -6.50 -0.22
N MET A 132 -17.93 -5.51 -0.56
CA MET A 132 -18.24 -4.57 -1.65
C MET A 132 -18.43 -5.29 -2.99
N ILE A 133 -17.59 -6.28 -3.30
CA ILE A 133 -17.70 -7.07 -4.52
C ILE A 133 -18.95 -7.95 -4.51
N LEU A 134 -19.28 -8.61 -3.40
CA LEU A 134 -20.48 -9.43 -3.28
C LEU A 134 -21.77 -8.63 -3.45
N VAL A 135 -21.85 -7.41 -2.88
CA VAL A 135 -23.02 -6.53 -3.03
C VAL A 135 -23.28 -6.21 -4.51
N VAL A 136 -22.23 -5.99 -5.29
CA VAL A 136 -22.37 -5.74 -6.73
C VAL A 136 -22.66 -7.03 -7.51
N MET A 137 -21.99 -8.13 -7.17
CA MET A 137 -22.19 -9.43 -7.82
C MET A 137 -23.64 -9.93 -7.68
N PHE A 138 -24.25 -9.76 -6.50
CA PHE A 138 -25.65 -10.13 -6.26
C PHE A 138 -26.66 -9.10 -6.81
N ARG A 139 -26.19 -8.10 -7.57
CA ARG A 139 -27.00 -7.03 -8.15
C ARG A 139 -27.81 -6.25 -7.11
N TRP A 140 -27.35 -6.20 -5.85
CA TRP A 140 -27.99 -5.36 -4.83
C TRP A 140 -27.76 -3.87 -5.09
N THR A 141 -26.68 -3.54 -5.79
CA THR A 141 -26.38 -2.19 -6.27
C THR A 141 -25.58 -2.26 -7.57
N THR A 142 -25.51 -1.14 -8.30
CA THR A 142 -24.63 -1.01 -9.47
C THR A 142 -23.24 -0.52 -9.07
N VAL A 143 -22.24 -0.74 -9.93
CA VAL A 143 -20.87 -0.23 -9.73
C VAL A 143 -20.86 1.28 -9.51
N ILE A 144 -21.68 1.99 -10.28
CA ILE A 144 -21.77 3.45 -10.26
C ILE A 144 -22.32 3.92 -8.92
N GLN A 145 -23.41 3.30 -8.43
CA GLN A 145 -23.98 3.62 -7.12
C GLN A 145 -23.00 3.31 -5.98
N LEU A 146 -22.28 2.19 -6.06
CA LEU A 146 -21.25 1.85 -5.08
C LEU A 146 -20.12 2.88 -5.08
N ASP A 147 -19.61 3.28 -6.25
CA ASP A 147 -18.56 4.30 -6.36
C ASP A 147 -19.04 5.67 -5.84
N GLN A 148 -20.29 6.06 -6.11
CA GLN A 148 -20.90 7.29 -5.57
C GLN A 148 -21.00 7.25 -4.04
N TRP A 149 -21.47 6.14 -3.46
CA TRP A 149 -21.51 5.97 -2.00
C TRP A 149 -20.10 6.03 -1.42
N TYR A 150 -19.16 5.38 -2.08
CA TYR A 150 -17.77 5.37 -1.66
C TYR A 150 -17.11 6.74 -1.73
N GLN A 151 -17.36 7.51 -2.80
CA GLN A 151 -16.90 8.89 -2.93
C GLN A 151 -17.54 9.79 -1.87
N LYS A 152 -18.83 9.63 -1.58
CA LYS A 152 -19.51 10.40 -0.52
C LYS A 152 -18.95 10.09 0.86
N ILE A 153 -18.68 8.82 1.15
CA ILE A 153 -18.21 8.38 2.47
C ILE A 153 -16.71 8.69 2.63
N PHE A 154 -15.87 8.34 1.66
CA PHE A 154 -14.42 8.35 1.81
C PHE A 154 -13.73 9.47 1.04
N SER A 155 -14.43 10.17 0.13
CA SER A 155 -13.82 11.15 -0.78
C SER A 155 -12.72 10.53 -1.65
N ALA A 156 -12.90 9.26 -2.03
CA ALA A 156 -12.06 8.54 -2.99
C ALA A 156 -12.91 7.91 -4.08
N PHE A 157 -12.23 7.54 -5.16
CA PHE A 157 -12.76 6.75 -6.26
C PHE A 157 -12.06 5.41 -6.31
N PHE A 158 -12.74 4.38 -6.82
CA PHE A 158 -12.09 3.14 -7.19
C PHE A 158 -11.67 3.17 -8.66
N VAL A 159 -10.61 2.44 -8.99
CA VAL A 159 -10.38 2.05 -10.38
C VAL A 159 -11.14 0.75 -10.63
N THR A 160 -12.24 0.85 -11.36
CA THR A 160 -13.07 -0.27 -11.75
C THR A 160 -12.94 -0.60 -13.23
N MET A 161 -13.18 -1.86 -13.55
CA MET A 161 -13.09 -2.43 -14.89
C MET A 161 -13.75 -3.80 -14.87
N ASP A 162 -14.49 -4.16 -15.90
CA ASP A 162 -15.06 -5.50 -16.03
C ASP A 162 -13.94 -6.51 -16.31
N ILE A 163 -13.93 -7.63 -15.58
CA ILE A 163 -12.90 -8.68 -15.71
C ILE A 163 -13.26 -9.66 -16.84
N LEU A 164 -14.55 -9.93 -17.03
CA LEU A 164 -15.12 -10.68 -18.16
C LEU A 164 -16.48 -10.07 -18.51
N PRO A 165 -16.79 -9.80 -19.79
CA PRO A 165 -18.10 -9.28 -20.20
C PRO A 165 -19.28 -10.18 -19.82
N GLU A 166 -19.03 -11.50 -19.75
CA GLU A 166 -20.03 -12.54 -19.50
C GLU A 166 -20.35 -12.72 -18.01
N LEU A 167 -19.54 -12.16 -17.11
CA LEU A 167 -19.72 -12.29 -15.66
C LEU A 167 -19.79 -10.89 -15.02
N PRO A 168 -20.66 -10.67 -14.02
CA PRO A 168 -20.78 -9.37 -13.33
C PRO A 168 -19.61 -9.16 -12.35
N LEU A 169 -18.38 -9.19 -12.89
CA LEU A 169 -17.12 -9.18 -12.17
C LEU A 169 -16.39 -7.89 -12.42
N ILE A 170 -16.27 -7.11 -11.36
CA ILE A 170 -15.60 -5.83 -11.42
C ILE A 170 -14.29 -5.92 -10.66
N ARG A 171 -13.21 -5.55 -11.35
CA ARG A 171 -11.94 -5.22 -10.75
C ARG A 171 -12.18 -4.09 -9.75
N MET A 172 -11.74 -4.27 -8.51
CA MET A 172 -11.72 -3.19 -7.53
C MET A 172 -10.29 -3.00 -7.06
N TYR A 173 -9.60 -2.03 -7.65
CA TYR A 173 -8.21 -1.75 -7.33
C TYR A 173 -8.11 -0.56 -6.38
N LEU A 174 -7.36 -0.76 -5.30
CA LEU A 174 -7.12 0.23 -4.25
C LEU A 174 -5.64 0.31 -3.91
N VAL A 175 -5.20 1.47 -3.44
CA VAL A 175 -3.83 1.65 -2.94
C VAL A 175 -3.53 0.71 -1.78
N ASN A 176 -4.54 0.45 -0.94
CA ASN A 176 -4.47 -0.46 0.21
C ASN A 176 -4.11 -1.91 -0.19
N ASP A 177 -4.31 -2.31 -1.44
CA ASP A 177 -3.95 -3.65 -1.93
C ASP A 177 -2.44 -3.94 -1.82
N LEU A 178 -1.59 -2.91 -1.78
CA LEU A 178 -0.15 -3.06 -1.53
C LEU A 178 0.16 -3.74 -0.18
N MET A 179 -0.74 -3.61 0.80
CA MET A 179 -0.57 -4.25 2.12
C MET A 179 -0.52 -5.77 2.04
N TYR A 180 -1.17 -6.39 1.04
CA TYR A 180 -1.11 -7.84 0.86
C TYR A 180 0.31 -8.34 0.62
N VAL A 181 1.15 -7.54 -0.02
CA VAL A 181 2.55 -7.88 -0.30
C VAL A 181 3.37 -7.77 0.98
N ALA A 182 3.24 -6.64 1.69
CA ALA A 182 4.02 -6.37 2.90
C ALA A 182 3.65 -7.27 4.09
N ILE A 183 2.42 -7.77 4.17
CA ILE A 183 1.94 -8.59 5.30
C ILE A 183 2.43 -10.03 5.26
N LEU A 184 2.81 -10.56 4.09
CA LEU A 184 3.16 -11.98 3.91
C LEU A 184 4.28 -12.46 4.86
N PRO A 185 5.42 -11.75 4.98
CA PRO A 185 6.47 -12.16 5.92
C PRO A 185 5.98 -12.16 7.37
N LEU A 186 5.11 -11.22 7.74
CA LEU A 186 4.55 -11.12 9.08
C LEU A 186 3.57 -12.27 9.37
N LEU A 187 2.72 -12.59 8.39
CA LEU A 187 1.78 -13.70 8.47
C LEU A 187 2.53 -15.02 8.69
N TRP A 188 3.58 -15.25 7.91
CA TRP A 188 4.46 -16.41 8.09
C TRP A 188 5.09 -16.41 9.48
N LEU A 189 5.72 -15.31 9.89
CA LEU A 189 6.43 -15.21 11.16
C LEU A 189 5.54 -15.50 12.38
N LEU A 190 4.27 -15.04 12.35
CA LEU A 190 3.36 -15.16 13.50
C LEU A 190 2.46 -16.40 13.48
N TYR A 191 2.21 -17.00 12.31
CA TYR A 191 1.22 -18.07 12.16
C TYR A 191 1.73 -19.35 11.50
N LYS A 192 3.02 -19.46 11.12
CA LYS A 192 3.56 -20.70 10.49
C LYS A 192 3.28 -21.98 11.27
N ASP A 193 3.30 -21.92 12.61
CA ASP A 193 3.04 -23.08 13.48
C ASP A 193 1.53 -23.39 13.60
N LYS A 194 0.66 -22.43 13.25
CA LYS A 194 -0.80 -22.55 13.26
C LYS A 194 -1.34 -22.79 11.85
N LYS A 195 -1.01 -23.97 11.29
CA LYS A 195 -1.26 -24.33 9.89
C LYS A 195 -2.64 -23.92 9.36
N ILE A 196 -3.72 -24.23 10.09
CA ILE A 196 -5.10 -23.90 9.66
C ILE A 196 -5.33 -22.39 9.58
N GLN A 197 -4.95 -21.64 10.61
CA GLN A 197 -5.12 -20.18 10.64
C GLN A 197 -4.26 -19.51 9.56
N PHE A 198 -3.03 -19.98 9.38
CA PHE A 198 -2.14 -19.52 8.32
C PHE A 198 -2.76 -19.75 6.94
N MET A 199 -3.21 -20.96 6.63
CA MET A 199 -3.85 -21.28 5.35
C MET A 199 -5.07 -20.41 5.10
N MET A 200 -5.93 -20.22 6.11
CA MET A 200 -7.12 -19.37 5.99
C MET A 200 -6.78 -17.91 5.69
N TYR A 201 -5.86 -17.30 6.44
CA TYR A 201 -5.45 -15.91 6.19
C TYR A 201 -4.75 -15.76 4.84
N TYR A 202 -3.86 -16.68 4.50
CA TYR A 202 -3.16 -16.69 3.23
C TYR A 202 -4.14 -16.79 2.05
N PHE A 203 -5.15 -17.65 2.15
CA PHE A 203 -6.20 -17.80 1.16
C PHE A 203 -7.01 -16.51 0.98
N ILE A 204 -7.47 -15.90 2.09
CA ILE A 204 -8.23 -14.65 2.05
C ILE A 204 -7.41 -13.51 1.43
N PHE A 205 -6.12 -13.40 1.78
CA PHE A 205 -5.23 -12.37 1.21
C PHE A 205 -4.96 -12.63 -0.27
N SER A 206 -4.77 -13.88 -0.68
CA SER A 206 -4.60 -14.25 -2.09
C SER A 206 -5.83 -13.93 -2.92
N ILE A 207 -7.03 -14.16 -2.39
CA ILE A 207 -8.28 -13.69 -3.03
C ILE A 207 -8.27 -12.17 -3.17
N GLY A 208 -7.91 -11.42 -2.13
CA GLY A 208 -7.84 -9.95 -2.17
C GLY A 208 -6.89 -9.43 -3.27
N VAL A 209 -5.71 -10.05 -3.40
CA VAL A 209 -4.74 -9.78 -4.48
C VAL A 209 -5.33 -10.10 -5.84
N TYR A 210 -5.96 -11.26 -5.99
CA TYR A 210 -6.58 -11.68 -7.25
C TYR A 210 -7.69 -10.72 -7.70
N LEU A 211 -8.58 -10.33 -6.79
CA LEU A 211 -9.66 -9.37 -7.03
C LEU A 211 -9.19 -7.94 -7.37
N SER A 212 -7.92 -7.63 -7.07
CA SER A 212 -7.29 -6.38 -7.50
C SER A 212 -7.03 -6.33 -9.01
N TYR A 213 -7.02 -7.50 -9.67
CA TYR A 213 -6.78 -7.73 -11.10
C TYR A 213 -5.64 -6.85 -11.66
N SER A 214 -4.51 -6.85 -10.95
CA SER A 214 -3.34 -6.06 -11.27
C SER A 214 -2.15 -7.00 -11.47
N ARG A 215 -1.73 -7.18 -12.72
CA ARG A 215 -0.57 -8.04 -13.08
C ARG A 215 0.68 -7.65 -12.30
N PHE A 216 0.88 -6.34 -12.10
CA PHE A 216 1.97 -5.82 -11.29
C PHE A 216 1.87 -6.30 -9.82
N LEU A 217 0.70 -6.12 -9.19
CA LEU A 217 0.49 -6.54 -7.80
C LEU A 217 0.65 -8.06 -7.64
N TRP A 218 0.13 -8.83 -8.60
CA TRP A 218 0.28 -10.29 -8.62
C TRP A 218 1.75 -10.71 -8.69
N ALA A 219 2.54 -10.05 -9.55
CA ALA A 219 3.97 -10.31 -9.69
C ALA A 219 4.74 -10.00 -8.40
N ILE A 220 4.55 -8.82 -7.79
CA ILE A 220 5.27 -8.47 -6.56
C ILE A 220 4.82 -9.31 -5.35
N TYR A 221 3.54 -9.71 -5.29
CA TYR A 221 3.05 -10.65 -4.28
C TYR A 221 3.71 -12.02 -4.42
N LEU A 222 3.80 -12.54 -5.65
CA LEU A 222 4.48 -13.79 -5.96
C LEU A 222 5.97 -13.74 -5.61
N ILE A 223 6.66 -12.66 -5.97
CA ILE A 223 8.08 -12.46 -5.64
C ILE A 223 8.29 -12.54 -4.12
N VAL A 224 7.50 -11.81 -3.33
CA VAL A 224 7.63 -11.83 -1.85
C VAL A 224 7.27 -13.19 -1.26
N ALA A 225 6.26 -13.88 -1.80
CA ALA A 225 5.93 -15.24 -1.39
C ALA A 225 7.12 -16.21 -1.62
N VAL A 226 7.74 -16.16 -2.81
CA VAL A 226 8.92 -16.98 -3.14
C VAL A 226 10.12 -16.60 -2.26
N MET A 227 10.34 -15.31 -2.01
CA MET A 227 11.42 -14.88 -1.11
C MET A 227 11.23 -15.44 0.30
N ALA A 228 10.00 -15.49 0.81
CA ALA A 228 9.71 -16.07 2.13
C ALA A 228 10.06 -17.57 2.18
N VAL A 229 9.75 -18.31 1.11
CA VAL A 229 10.15 -19.72 0.93
C VAL A 229 11.66 -19.88 0.96
N MET A 230 12.36 -19.10 0.11
CA MET A 230 13.81 -19.17 -0.02
C MET A 230 14.52 -18.82 1.28
N TYR A 231 14.03 -17.81 2.00
CA TYR A 231 14.61 -17.39 3.28
C TYR A 231 14.56 -18.49 4.34
N GLU A 232 13.48 -19.26 4.41
CA GLU A 232 13.38 -20.39 5.34
C GLU A 232 14.14 -21.63 4.85
N LEU A 233 14.17 -21.91 3.54
CA LEU A 233 15.04 -22.94 2.94
C LEU A 233 16.48 -22.76 3.38
N LEU A 234 17.01 -21.54 3.23
CA LEU A 234 18.38 -21.19 3.59
C LEU A 234 18.67 -21.27 5.10
N LYS A 235 17.63 -21.35 5.95
CA LYS A 235 17.76 -21.52 7.41
C LYS A 235 17.75 -22.98 7.87
N ASN A 236 17.70 -23.96 6.96
CA ASN A 236 17.66 -25.41 7.25
C ASN A 236 16.51 -25.82 8.20
N ARG A 237 15.36 -25.12 8.17
CA ARG A 237 14.18 -25.43 9.00
C ARG A 237 12.90 -25.68 8.21
N PHE A 238 13.02 -26.07 6.93
CA PHE A 238 11.94 -25.83 5.98
C PHE A 238 11.49 -27.04 5.19
N ASP A 239 10.17 -27.20 5.09
CA ASP A 239 9.51 -28.10 4.16
C ASP A 239 8.90 -27.29 3.02
N TRP A 240 9.66 -27.14 1.94
CA TRP A 240 9.28 -26.33 0.76
C TRP A 240 8.05 -26.83 0.05
N LYS A 241 7.71 -28.10 0.24
CA LYS A 241 6.51 -28.69 -0.32
C LYS A 241 5.27 -28.04 0.28
N VAL A 242 5.30 -27.53 1.51
CA VAL A 242 4.15 -26.91 2.19
C VAL A 242 3.83 -25.51 1.68
N ILE A 243 4.82 -24.65 1.43
CA ILE A 243 4.51 -23.32 0.87
C ILE A 243 4.24 -23.43 -0.62
N LEU A 244 4.99 -24.24 -1.37
CA LEU A 244 4.72 -24.41 -2.81
C LEU A 244 3.35 -25.06 -3.02
N SER A 245 2.98 -26.06 -2.21
CA SER A 245 1.63 -26.62 -2.25
C SER A 245 0.59 -25.59 -1.82
N ASN A 246 0.80 -24.83 -0.74
CA ASN A 246 -0.15 -23.78 -0.34
C ASN A 246 -0.28 -22.66 -1.38
N PHE A 247 0.79 -22.32 -2.10
CA PHE A 247 0.75 -21.34 -3.18
C PHE A 247 -0.03 -21.88 -4.38
N ILE A 248 0.34 -23.07 -4.88
CA ILE A 248 -0.32 -23.71 -6.02
C ILE A 248 -1.79 -24.01 -5.67
N LEU A 249 -2.04 -24.57 -4.49
CA LEU A 249 -3.38 -24.90 -4.00
C LEU A 249 -4.20 -23.65 -3.73
N SER A 250 -3.65 -22.59 -3.12
CA SER A 250 -4.39 -21.33 -2.93
C SER A 250 -4.75 -20.72 -4.27
N ASN A 251 -3.85 -20.67 -5.26
CA ASN A 251 -4.19 -20.09 -6.57
C ASN A 251 -5.16 -20.97 -7.35
N ALA A 252 -4.99 -22.30 -7.32
CA ALA A 252 -5.89 -23.25 -7.96
C ALA A 252 -7.29 -23.25 -7.30
N ILE A 253 -7.37 -23.20 -5.96
CA ILE A 253 -8.62 -23.07 -5.21
C ILE A 253 -9.22 -21.68 -5.47
N THR A 254 -8.45 -20.59 -5.46
CA THR A 254 -8.98 -19.26 -5.78
C THR A 254 -9.59 -19.25 -7.17
N TYR A 255 -8.92 -19.84 -8.17
CA TYR A 255 -9.47 -20.00 -9.52
C TYR A 255 -10.73 -20.90 -9.56
N ALA A 256 -10.72 -22.03 -8.85
CA ALA A 256 -11.85 -22.95 -8.81
C ALA A 256 -13.06 -22.38 -8.05
N VAL A 257 -12.86 -21.77 -6.89
CA VAL A 257 -13.89 -21.08 -6.10
C VAL A 257 -14.48 -19.94 -6.91
N TYR A 258 -13.64 -19.18 -7.62
CA TYR A 258 -14.11 -18.17 -8.54
C TYR A 258 -14.99 -18.79 -9.63
N LYS A 259 -14.51 -19.81 -10.34
CA LYS A 259 -15.31 -20.49 -11.37
C LYS A 259 -16.62 -21.04 -10.81
N ILE A 260 -16.64 -21.65 -9.63
CA ILE A 260 -17.85 -22.19 -9.00
C ILE A 260 -18.82 -21.07 -8.60
N LEU A 261 -18.33 -20.02 -7.94
CA LEU A 261 -19.14 -18.87 -7.56
C LEU A 261 -19.81 -18.25 -8.78
N PHE A 262 -19.07 -18.11 -9.88
CA PHE A 262 -19.54 -17.42 -11.08
C PHE A 262 -20.38 -18.27 -12.03
N THR A 263 -20.07 -19.56 -12.17
CA THR A 263 -20.84 -20.46 -13.06
C THR A 263 -22.12 -20.97 -12.40
N TRP A 264 -22.17 -21.11 -11.07
CA TRP A 264 -23.27 -21.79 -10.40
C TRP A 264 -23.99 -20.95 -9.34
N VAL A 265 -23.23 -20.31 -8.43
CA VAL A 265 -23.83 -19.62 -7.27
C VAL A 265 -24.50 -18.31 -7.67
N VAL A 266 -23.83 -17.48 -8.47
CA VAL A 266 -24.37 -16.19 -8.92
C VAL A 266 -25.66 -16.38 -9.75
N PRO A 267 -25.71 -17.26 -10.78
CA PRO A 267 -26.94 -17.54 -11.52
C PRO A 267 -28.08 -18.07 -10.63
N PHE A 268 -27.78 -18.97 -9.68
CA PHE A 268 -28.77 -19.52 -8.76
C PHE A 268 -29.37 -18.46 -7.83
N VAL A 269 -28.52 -17.60 -7.24
CA VAL A 269 -28.99 -16.53 -6.33
C VAL A 269 -29.78 -15.47 -7.09
N ILE A 270 -29.35 -15.10 -8.30
CA ILE A 270 -30.12 -14.20 -9.18
C ILE A 270 -31.48 -14.84 -9.52
N GLY A 271 -31.51 -16.12 -9.91
CA GLY A 271 -32.76 -16.81 -10.24
C GLY A 271 -33.73 -16.97 -9.06
N LYS A 272 -33.23 -17.01 -7.82
CA LYS A 272 -34.04 -17.22 -6.62
C LYS A 272 -34.43 -15.93 -5.87
N PHE A 273 -33.63 -14.88 -5.99
CA PHE A 273 -33.78 -13.64 -5.20
C PHE A 273 -33.77 -12.36 -6.04
N GLY A 274 -33.49 -12.45 -7.35
CA GLY A 274 -33.33 -11.30 -8.25
C GLY A 274 -34.62 -10.75 -8.84
N SER A 275 -35.68 -10.57 -8.04
CA SER A 275 -36.98 -10.10 -8.53
C SER A 275 -37.28 -8.61 -8.33
N ASN A 276 -36.32 -7.76 -7.93
CA ASN A 276 -36.64 -6.35 -7.58
C ASN A 276 -35.63 -5.28 -8.04
N VAL A 277 -34.85 -5.52 -9.10
CA VAL A 277 -34.18 -4.40 -9.80
C VAL A 277 -34.88 -4.27 -11.14
N PRO A 278 -35.50 -3.11 -11.46
CA PRO A 278 -36.18 -2.92 -12.74
C PRO A 278 -35.19 -3.21 -13.86
N GLU A 279 -35.66 -3.96 -14.86
CA GLU A 279 -34.96 -4.15 -16.14
C GLU A 279 -34.72 -2.77 -16.76
N LEU A 280 -33.57 -2.16 -16.47
CA LEU A 280 -33.03 -1.12 -17.34
C LEU A 280 -32.56 -1.84 -18.59
N GLU A 281 -33.41 -1.76 -19.60
CA GLU A 281 -33.21 -1.99 -21.03
C GLU A 281 -31.95 -2.75 -21.43
N ASN A 282 -32.19 -3.86 -22.13
CA ASN A 282 -31.24 -4.66 -22.92
C ASN A 282 -30.47 -3.88 -24.02
N ASN A 283 -30.37 -2.56 -23.94
CA ASN A 283 -29.57 -1.72 -24.81
C ASN A 283 -28.69 -0.78 -23.96
N GLY A 284 -27.41 -1.13 -23.81
CA GLY A 284 -26.35 -0.14 -23.61
C GLY A 284 -26.12 0.44 -22.20
N THR A 285 -26.64 -0.14 -21.12
CA THR A 285 -26.39 0.36 -19.74
C THR A 285 -25.53 -0.54 -18.87
N HIS A 286 -24.70 -1.40 -19.48
CA HIS A 286 -23.30 -1.54 -19.01
C HIS A 286 -22.57 -0.23 -19.35
N LEU A 287 -22.99 0.86 -18.70
CA LEU A 287 -22.41 2.18 -18.90
C LEU A 287 -20.94 2.10 -18.51
N ILE A 288 -20.13 2.12 -19.57
CA ILE A 288 -18.68 2.18 -19.63
C ILE A 288 -18.13 3.04 -18.48
N VAL A 289 -17.73 2.39 -17.39
CA VAL A 289 -16.71 2.91 -16.49
C VAL A 289 -15.43 2.21 -16.91
N ASN A 290 -14.73 2.82 -17.89
CA ASN A 290 -13.53 2.30 -18.56
C ASN A 290 -13.55 0.77 -18.80
N SER A 291 -14.34 0.35 -19.80
CA SER A 291 -14.40 -1.02 -20.31
C SER A 291 -13.05 -1.46 -20.89
N ARG A 292 -12.12 -1.86 -20.04
CA ARG A 292 -10.95 -2.62 -20.47
C ARG A 292 -11.38 -4.09 -20.57
N PHE A 293 -11.26 -4.65 -21.78
CA PHE A 293 -11.43 -6.08 -22.16
C PHE A 293 -12.86 -6.60 -22.42
N SER A 294 -13.42 -6.24 -23.58
CA SER A 294 -14.02 -7.24 -24.48
C SER A 294 -12.97 -7.67 -25.51
N ALA A 295 -13.04 -8.92 -26.00
CA ALA A 295 -12.03 -9.51 -26.89
C ALA A 295 -12.07 -9.01 -28.35
N ASP A 296 -12.59 -7.80 -28.59
CA ASP A 296 -12.66 -7.16 -29.90
C ASP A 296 -11.63 -6.04 -30.03
N GLU A 297 -11.33 -5.62 -31.27
CA GLU A 297 -10.27 -4.66 -31.66
C GLU A 297 -10.22 -3.35 -30.84
N VAL A 298 -11.31 -2.99 -30.15
CA VAL A 298 -11.39 -1.90 -29.17
C VAL A 298 -10.45 -2.10 -27.97
N ALA A 299 -10.22 -3.33 -27.49
CA ALA A 299 -9.28 -3.62 -26.41
C ALA A 299 -7.81 -3.41 -26.79
N LYS A 300 -7.48 -3.54 -28.09
CA LYS A 300 -6.17 -3.15 -28.64
C LYS A 300 -5.97 -1.64 -28.54
N SER A 301 -7.02 -0.84 -28.73
CA SER A 301 -6.92 0.63 -28.65
C SER A 301 -6.72 1.18 -27.23
N GLN A 302 -7.23 0.51 -26.18
CA GLN A 302 -7.20 1.04 -24.80
C GLN A 302 -6.09 0.50 -23.89
N ASN A 303 -5.51 -0.68 -24.13
CA ASN A 303 -4.20 -1.03 -23.54
C ASN A 303 -3.13 -0.04 -24.01
N THR A 304 -3.23 0.34 -25.29
CA THR A 304 -2.47 1.43 -25.88
C THR A 304 -2.75 2.76 -25.19
N ALA A 305 -3.88 2.99 -24.51
CA ALA A 305 -4.19 4.23 -23.76
C ALA A 305 -3.55 4.32 -22.36
N SER A 306 -3.45 3.22 -21.60
CA SER A 306 -2.74 3.22 -20.30
C SER A 306 -1.23 3.17 -20.47
N ASP A 307 -0.77 2.42 -21.48
CA ASP A 307 0.64 2.37 -21.84
C ASP A 307 1.07 3.63 -22.60
N SER A 308 0.22 4.26 -23.42
CA SER A 308 0.51 5.59 -23.98
C SER A 308 0.55 6.66 -22.91
N VAL A 309 -0.39 6.72 -21.95
CA VAL A 309 -0.32 7.72 -20.87
C VAL A 309 0.96 7.56 -20.03
N ARG A 310 1.38 6.32 -19.72
CA ARG A 310 2.66 6.10 -19.03
C ARG A 310 3.84 6.46 -19.92
N THR A 311 3.77 6.19 -21.22
CA THR A 311 4.82 6.55 -22.17
C THR A 311 4.90 8.06 -22.37
N GLU A 312 3.78 8.77 -22.44
CA GLU A 312 3.66 10.23 -22.50
C GLU A 312 4.16 10.87 -21.21
N GLN A 313 3.72 10.38 -20.05
CA GLN A 313 4.23 10.84 -18.75
C GLN A 313 5.72 10.58 -18.64
N PHE A 314 6.20 9.41 -19.06
CA PHE A 314 7.62 9.08 -19.05
C PHE A 314 8.43 10.00 -19.96
N ASN A 315 7.96 10.26 -21.19
CA ASN A 315 8.62 11.17 -22.13
C ASN A 315 8.66 12.61 -21.61
N ALA A 316 7.57 13.07 -21.00
CA ALA A 316 7.52 14.39 -20.38
C ALA A 316 8.44 14.51 -19.15
N ILE A 317 8.45 13.49 -18.29
CA ILE A 317 9.37 13.40 -17.14
C ILE A 317 10.81 13.37 -17.64
N LEU A 318 11.12 12.61 -18.68
CA LEU A 318 12.46 12.54 -19.27
C LEU A 318 12.91 13.88 -19.85
N THR A 319 12.01 14.60 -20.52
CA THR A 319 12.31 15.91 -21.10
C THR A 319 12.66 16.91 -20.01
N LEU A 320 11.79 17.04 -19.00
CA LEU A 320 12.06 17.89 -17.82
C LEU A 320 13.29 17.44 -17.04
N PHE A 321 13.56 16.14 -16.95
CA PHE A 321 14.76 15.63 -16.29
C PHE A 321 16.03 16.03 -17.05
N LYS A 322 16.04 15.92 -18.38
CA LYS A 322 17.18 16.32 -19.22
C LYS A 322 17.49 17.82 -19.09
N GLU A 323 16.46 18.65 -19.06
CA GLU A 323 16.58 20.10 -18.87
C GLU A 323 17.09 20.48 -17.46
N ASN A 324 16.86 19.61 -16.48
CA ASN A 324 17.09 19.90 -15.07
C ASN A 324 17.97 18.84 -14.38
N LEU A 325 18.96 18.30 -15.10
CA LEU A 325 19.69 17.07 -14.75
C LEU A 325 20.28 17.05 -13.33
N PHE A 326 21.01 18.09 -12.94
CA PHE A 326 21.81 18.08 -11.70
C PHE A 326 20.99 18.46 -10.46
N LEU A 327 20.34 19.62 -10.51
CA LEU A 327 19.61 20.21 -9.38
C LEU A 327 18.12 19.83 -9.37
N GLY A 328 17.62 19.22 -10.44
CA GLY A 328 16.21 18.86 -10.57
C GLY A 328 15.32 20.04 -10.92
N ALA A 329 14.10 19.75 -11.32
CA ALA A 329 13.08 20.76 -11.63
C ALA A 329 12.48 21.40 -10.35
N GLY A 330 12.82 20.87 -9.18
CA GLY A 330 12.28 21.30 -7.89
C GLY A 330 10.91 20.71 -7.59
N LEU A 331 10.49 20.78 -6.32
CA LEU A 331 9.13 20.41 -5.94
C LEU A 331 8.12 21.32 -6.63
N GLY A 332 6.91 20.80 -6.83
CA GLY A 332 5.84 21.51 -7.55
C GLY A 332 6.02 21.53 -9.06
N ALA A 333 7.11 20.98 -9.61
CA ALA A 333 7.31 20.88 -11.04
C ALA A 333 6.39 19.83 -11.67
N TYR A 334 5.76 20.20 -12.78
CA TYR A 334 4.91 19.31 -13.56
C TYR A 334 4.97 19.63 -15.06
N SER A 335 4.69 18.63 -15.90
CA SER A 335 4.47 18.84 -17.32
C SER A 335 3.03 19.27 -17.55
N LYS A 336 2.86 20.39 -18.26
CA LYS A 336 1.54 20.95 -18.60
C LYS A 336 0.82 20.11 -19.65
N ASP A 337 1.56 19.36 -20.46
CA ASP A 337 1.06 18.66 -21.65
C ASP A 337 0.48 17.26 -21.35
N VAL A 338 0.67 16.73 -20.14
CA VAL A 338 0.27 15.35 -19.77
C VAL A 338 -0.72 15.32 -18.59
N LEU A 339 -1.48 16.40 -18.40
CA LEU A 339 -2.47 16.52 -17.33
C LEU A 339 -3.77 15.77 -17.69
N ARG A 340 -4.09 14.69 -16.95
CA ARG A 340 -5.39 14.01 -17.06
C ARG A 340 -6.32 14.21 -15.86
N ASN A 341 -5.79 14.68 -14.72
CA ASN A 341 -6.56 14.90 -13.49
C ASN A 341 -6.38 16.33 -12.96
N ASN A 342 -7.38 16.84 -12.23
CA ASN A 342 -7.39 18.17 -11.58
C ASN A 342 -6.26 18.41 -10.54
N VAL A 343 -5.35 17.45 -10.33
CA VAL A 343 -4.22 17.54 -9.41
C VAL A 343 -2.92 17.56 -10.20
N LYS A 344 -2.36 18.77 -10.39
CA LYS A 344 -1.30 19.06 -11.36
C LYS A 344 0.07 18.41 -11.09
N THR A 345 0.26 17.66 -10.00
CA THR A 345 1.60 17.22 -9.54
C THR A 345 1.76 15.74 -9.20
N VAL A 346 0.68 14.96 -9.28
CA VAL A 346 0.68 13.54 -8.91
C VAL A 346 0.85 12.68 -10.16
N TYR A 347 2.08 12.25 -10.41
CA TYR A 347 2.41 11.30 -11.47
C TYR A 347 2.10 9.86 -11.07
N GLU A 348 1.74 9.00 -12.04
CA GLU A 348 1.69 7.55 -11.82
C GLU A 348 3.11 6.99 -11.59
N LEU A 349 4.08 7.52 -12.34
CA LEU A 349 5.50 7.21 -12.26
C LEU A 349 6.19 8.02 -11.15
N GLN A 350 5.89 7.72 -9.88
CA GLN A 350 6.36 8.52 -8.75
C GLN A 350 7.88 8.52 -8.58
N ILE A 351 8.56 7.40 -8.80
CA ILE A 351 10.04 7.34 -8.70
C ILE A 351 10.69 8.17 -9.82
N PRO A 352 10.35 7.99 -11.11
CA PRO A 352 10.88 8.86 -12.17
C PRO A 352 10.58 10.35 -11.93
N ALA A 353 9.37 10.68 -11.49
CA ALA A 353 9.00 12.06 -11.17
C ALA A 353 9.79 12.61 -9.97
N LEU A 354 10.08 11.78 -8.96
CA LEU A 354 10.93 12.16 -7.84
C LEU A 354 12.35 12.49 -8.30
N VAL A 355 12.93 11.63 -9.14
CA VAL A 355 14.27 11.84 -9.71
C VAL A 355 14.33 13.11 -10.55
N MET A 356 13.31 13.37 -11.36
CA MET A 356 13.17 14.62 -12.12
C MET A 356 13.14 15.87 -11.22
N LYS A 357 12.42 15.82 -10.09
CA LYS A 357 12.27 16.95 -9.16
C LYS A 357 13.50 17.20 -8.31
N LEU A 358 14.18 16.13 -7.90
CA LEU A 358 15.40 16.19 -7.08
C LEU A 358 16.67 16.42 -7.92
N GLY A 359 16.69 15.98 -9.17
CA GLY A 359 17.91 15.86 -9.96
C GLY A 359 18.80 14.73 -9.45
N ILE A 360 19.88 14.43 -10.19
CA ILE A 360 20.76 13.28 -9.87
C ILE A 360 21.38 13.42 -8.48
N VAL A 361 21.86 14.62 -8.13
CA VAL A 361 22.62 14.84 -6.88
C VAL A 361 21.74 14.58 -5.67
N LEU A 362 20.60 15.26 -5.55
CA LEU A 362 19.71 15.08 -4.40
C LEU A 362 19.05 13.69 -4.42
N SER A 363 18.83 13.08 -5.58
CA SER A 363 18.30 11.71 -5.67
C SER A 363 19.26 10.66 -5.11
N ILE A 364 20.56 10.78 -5.38
CA ILE A 364 21.58 9.87 -4.83
C ILE A 364 21.63 10.01 -3.31
N ILE A 365 21.71 11.24 -2.80
CA ILE A 365 21.75 11.50 -1.36
C ILE A 365 20.46 10.98 -0.68
N PHE A 366 19.31 11.22 -1.30
CA PHE A 366 18.02 10.70 -0.83
C PHE A 366 18.02 9.18 -0.72
N SER A 367 18.46 8.48 -1.78
CA SER A 367 18.56 7.02 -1.80
C SER A 367 19.51 6.49 -0.73
N ILE A 368 20.66 7.15 -0.53
CA ILE A 368 21.61 6.78 0.53
C ILE A 368 20.95 6.90 1.92
N ILE A 369 20.25 8.01 2.20
CA ILE A 369 19.57 8.21 3.49
C ILE A 369 18.50 7.13 3.72
N VAL A 370 17.69 6.84 2.70
CA VAL A 370 16.66 5.79 2.78
C VAL A 370 17.30 4.43 3.03
N LEU A 371 18.37 4.09 2.32
CA LEU A 371 19.10 2.83 2.53
C LEU A 371 19.71 2.75 3.93
N LEU A 372 20.41 3.78 4.39
CA LEU A 372 20.99 3.82 5.75
C LEU A 372 19.91 3.65 6.83
N TYR A 373 18.76 4.30 6.65
CA TYR A 373 17.60 4.12 7.52
C TYR A 373 17.12 2.66 7.53
N LEU A 374 16.89 2.07 6.35
CA LEU A 374 16.41 0.69 6.22
C LEU A 374 17.41 -0.32 6.79
N PHE A 375 18.70 -0.21 6.47
CA PHE A 375 19.74 -1.07 7.05
C PHE A 375 19.74 -1.00 8.58
N LYS A 376 19.62 0.21 9.15
CA LYS A 376 19.58 0.36 10.60
C LYS A 376 18.35 -0.27 11.23
N VAL A 377 17.16 0.09 10.74
CA VAL A 377 15.90 -0.32 11.38
C VAL A 377 15.59 -1.80 11.14
N LEU A 378 16.03 -2.35 9.99
CA LEU A 378 15.89 -3.77 9.68
C LEU A 378 17.07 -4.62 10.18
N ASN A 379 17.92 -4.05 11.06
CA ASN A 379 19.07 -4.72 11.68
C ASN A 379 19.98 -5.45 10.68
N ASN A 380 20.23 -4.84 9.52
CA ASN A 380 21.00 -5.42 8.41
C ASN A 380 20.45 -6.78 7.89
N ASN A 381 19.18 -7.09 8.15
CA ASN A 381 18.56 -8.31 7.63
C ASN A 381 18.23 -8.14 6.15
N ILE A 382 19.10 -8.71 5.30
CA ILE A 382 19.03 -8.62 3.84
C ILE A 382 17.67 -9.06 3.30
N TYR A 383 17.03 -10.07 3.91
CA TYR A 383 15.71 -10.53 3.49
C TYR A 383 14.65 -9.43 3.61
N TYR A 384 14.55 -8.77 4.78
CA TYR A 384 13.59 -7.69 4.98
C TYR A 384 13.93 -6.44 4.16
N ILE A 385 15.22 -6.17 3.93
CA ILE A 385 15.66 -5.09 3.03
C ILE A 385 15.20 -5.37 1.59
N ALA A 386 15.35 -6.61 1.12
CA ALA A 386 14.90 -7.00 -0.20
C ALA A 386 13.37 -6.92 -0.33
N VAL A 387 12.60 -7.33 0.69
CA VAL A 387 11.13 -7.14 0.70
C VAL A 387 10.77 -5.65 0.66
N ALA A 388 11.46 -4.81 1.42
CA ALA A 388 11.27 -3.36 1.37
C ALA A 388 11.58 -2.78 -0.01
N ALA A 389 12.61 -3.28 -0.69
CA ALA A 389 12.94 -2.88 -2.06
C ALA A 389 11.85 -3.28 -3.07
N VAL A 390 11.26 -4.48 -2.94
CA VAL A 390 10.12 -4.90 -3.77
C VAL A 390 8.91 -3.98 -3.54
N VAL A 391 8.59 -3.66 -2.28
CA VAL A 391 7.52 -2.69 -1.97
C VAL A 391 7.86 -1.29 -2.52
N PHE A 392 9.12 -0.85 -2.43
CA PHE A 392 9.56 0.44 -2.99
C PHE A 392 9.42 0.50 -4.52
N SER A 393 9.72 -0.60 -5.22
CA SER A 393 9.59 -0.71 -6.68
C SER A 393 8.17 -0.45 -7.18
N SER A 394 7.16 -0.57 -6.31
CA SER A 394 5.78 -0.25 -6.63
C SER A 394 5.56 1.22 -7.01
N GLY A 395 6.44 2.12 -6.57
CA GLY A 395 6.51 3.52 -6.98
C GLY A 395 7.00 3.77 -8.42
N LEU A 396 7.54 2.76 -9.10
CA LEU A 396 7.96 2.88 -10.50
C LEU A 396 6.76 2.89 -11.44
N PHE A 397 5.69 2.16 -11.07
CA PHE A 397 4.56 1.88 -11.95
C PHE A 397 3.23 2.39 -11.41
N ASN A 398 3.17 2.79 -10.13
CA ASN A 398 1.95 3.20 -9.45
C ASN A 398 2.21 4.32 -8.41
N PRO A 399 1.21 5.15 -8.12
CA PRO A 399 1.35 6.30 -7.24
C PRO A 399 1.30 5.94 -5.74
N TYR A 400 2.13 5.01 -5.29
CA TYR A 400 2.05 4.46 -3.94
C TYR A 400 2.97 5.10 -2.90
N LEU A 401 4.18 5.55 -3.26
CA LEU A 401 5.22 5.99 -2.32
C LEU A 401 4.77 7.09 -1.36
N LEU A 402 4.01 8.06 -1.86
CA LEU A 402 3.59 9.24 -1.09
C LEU A 402 2.29 9.00 -0.29
N THR A 403 1.90 7.75 -0.10
CA THR A 403 0.67 7.37 0.60
C THR A 403 0.96 6.88 2.01
N SER A 404 -0.01 7.01 2.92
CA SER A 404 0.11 6.46 4.27
C SER A 404 0.12 4.92 4.27
N VAL A 405 -0.47 4.28 3.26
CA VAL A 405 -0.42 2.82 3.05
C VAL A 405 1.02 2.36 2.83
N PHE A 406 1.81 3.09 2.03
CA PHE A 406 3.23 2.79 1.86
C PHE A 406 3.98 2.86 3.21
N GLY A 407 3.69 3.88 4.02
CA GLY A 407 4.18 3.97 5.40
C GLY A 407 3.80 2.75 6.26
N ALA A 408 2.57 2.25 6.14
CA ALA A 408 2.09 1.05 6.83
C ALA A 408 2.79 -0.23 6.33
N CYS A 409 3.11 -0.31 5.05
CA CYS A 409 3.89 -1.42 4.48
C CYS A 409 5.30 -1.45 5.07
N ILE A 410 6.01 -0.32 5.07
CA ILE A 410 7.35 -0.22 5.67
C ILE A 410 7.31 -0.51 7.18
N LEU A 411 6.31 0.03 7.90
CA LEU A 411 6.08 -0.30 9.31
C LEU A 411 5.92 -1.81 9.53
N THR A 412 5.17 -2.49 8.66
CA THR A 412 4.95 -3.94 8.76
C THR A 412 6.27 -4.71 8.65
N ILE A 413 7.13 -4.33 7.70
CA ILE A 413 8.44 -4.95 7.49
C ILE A 413 9.37 -4.69 8.69
N ILE A 414 9.34 -3.48 9.26
CA ILE A 414 10.08 -3.15 10.48
C ILE A 414 9.63 -4.05 11.65
N ILE A 415 8.32 -4.20 11.84
CA ILE A 415 7.77 -5.06 12.89
C ILE A 415 8.13 -6.53 12.69
N CYS A 416 8.23 -7.01 11.44
CA CYS A 416 8.77 -8.35 11.18
C CYS A 416 10.21 -8.48 11.70
N SER A 417 11.06 -7.51 11.36
CA SER A 417 12.45 -7.53 11.80
C SER A 417 12.59 -7.45 13.32
N ASP A 418 11.78 -6.64 13.99
CA ASP A 418 11.81 -6.51 15.44
C ASP A 418 11.36 -7.81 16.13
N ILE A 419 10.26 -8.41 15.69
CA ILE A 419 9.78 -9.70 16.24
C ILE A 419 10.82 -10.81 16.02
N GLU A 420 11.43 -10.88 14.84
CA GLU A 420 12.44 -11.91 14.57
C GLU A 420 13.68 -11.70 15.47
N ARG A 421 14.13 -10.47 15.67
CA ARG A 421 15.26 -10.15 16.56
C ARG A 421 14.95 -10.56 18.00
N ASP A 422 13.81 -10.13 18.54
CA ASP A 422 13.40 -10.42 19.91
C ASP A 422 13.31 -11.95 20.15
N SER A 423 12.85 -12.71 19.15
CA SER A 423 12.82 -14.17 19.23
C SER A 423 14.22 -14.79 19.33
N LYS A 424 15.19 -14.32 18.53
CA LYS A 424 16.57 -14.83 18.55
C LYS A 424 17.28 -14.53 19.86
N GLU A 425 17.07 -13.34 20.42
CA GLU A 425 17.66 -12.93 21.70
C GLU A 425 17.17 -13.84 22.84
N GLN A 426 15.88 -14.15 22.90
CA GLN A 426 15.32 -15.08 23.89
C GLN A 426 15.93 -16.48 23.79
N PHE A 427 16.09 -17.03 22.58
CA PHE A 427 16.73 -18.34 22.38
C PHE A 427 18.21 -18.35 22.78
N SER A 428 18.95 -17.25 22.54
CA SER A 428 20.35 -17.13 22.91
C SER A 428 20.57 -17.06 24.42
N PHE A 429 19.65 -16.42 25.15
CA PHE A 429 19.67 -16.34 26.61
C PHE A 429 19.47 -17.72 27.25
N ILE A 430 18.49 -18.49 26.76
CA ILE A 430 18.19 -19.84 27.27
C ILE A 430 19.36 -20.82 27.06
N ARG A 431 20.13 -20.67 25.97
CA ARG A 431 21.33 -21.49 25.73
C ARG A 431 22.52 -21.13 26.62
N ARG A 432 22.58 -19.90 27.14
CA ARG A 432 23.65 -19.46 28.05
C ARG A 432 23.34 -19.75 29.52
N SER A 433 22.06 -19.98 29.85
CA SER A 433 21.59 -20.33 31.19
C SER A 433 21.46 -21.84 31.43
N ARG A 434 21.85 -22.66 30.46
CA ARG A 434 22.04 -24.12 30.56
C ARG A 434 23.50 -24.40 30.36
#